data_AF-A0AA38NYR5-F1
#
_entry.id   AF-A0AA38NYR5-F1
#
_cell.length_a   1.000
_cell.length_b   1.000
_cell.length_c   1.000
_cell.angle_alpha   90.00
_cell.angle_beta   90.00
_cell.angle_gamma   90.00
#
_symmetry.space_group_name_H-M   'P 1'
#
loop_
_entity.id
_entity.type
_entity.pdbx_description
1 polymer ?
#
loop_
_entity_poly.entity_id
_entity_poly.type
_entity_poly.pdbx_seq_one_letter_code
_entity_poly.pdbx_strand_id
1 'polypeptide(L)'
;MQGSVSTETTYTSLLTHFSDDTLQRPFALIEAKVQQLREYVAKWLQFQSLWDLEAEYVFNRLGDSLAHWQQLLTEIKKARATFDTSETQKSFGVCAIDYEQVQARVNAKYDAWQRDILSRFGVKLGNAMKEMHASILKARNDLEHQSIEGLVGGPRRF
;
A
#
# COMPACT_ATOMS: atom_id res chain seq x y z
N MET A 1 39.71 64.28 -28.98
CA MET A 1 38.24 64.13 -29.10
C MET A 1 37.80 63.05 -28.13
N GLN A 2 37.16 63.44 -27.03
CA GLN A 2 36.65 62.50 -26.02
C GLN A 2 35.41 61.80 -26.59
N GLY A 3 35.50 60.49 -26.81
CA GLY A 3 34.35 59.66 -27.11
C GLY A 3 33.48 59.55 -25.86
N SER A 4 32.31 60.15 -25.90
CA SER A 4 31.28 59.99 -24.87
C SER A 4 30.85 58.53 -24.83
N VAL A 5 31.24 57.81 -23.76
CA VAL A 5 30.65 56.52 -23.43
C VAL A 5 29.23 56.82 -22.98
N SER A 6 28.28 56.69 -23.90
CA SER A 6 26.85 56.75 -23.59
C SER A 6 26.49 55.51 -22.77
N THR A 7 26.60 55.62 -21.44
CA THR A 7 26.05 54.63 -20.51
C THR A 7 24.54 54.61 -20.71
N GLU A 8 24.02 53.56 -21.35
CA GLU A 8 22.59 53.33 -21.48
C GLU A 8 21.94 53.30 -20.08
N THR A 9 21.16 54.34 -19.77
CA THR A 9 20.40 54.48 -18.52
C THR A 9 19.07 53.72 -18.60
N THR A 10 19.13 52.45 -18.99
CA THR A 10 17.94 51.60 -19.09
C THR A 10 18.14 50.41 -18.18
N TYR A 11 17.13 49.99 -17.42
CA TYR A 11 17.24 48.84 -16.50
C TYR A 11 17.78 47.57 -17.18
N THR A 12 17.63 47.44 -18.49
CA THR A 12 18.17 46.37 -19.31
C THR A 12 19.71 46.34 -19.35
N SER A 13 20.39 47.49 -19.27
CA SER A 13 21.86 47.54 -19.25
C SER A 13 22.44 47.01 -17.94
N LEU A 14 21.66 46.95 -16.85
CA LEU A 14 22.08 46.28 -15.61
C LEU A 14 22.27 44.77 -15.81
N LEU A 15 21.60 44.17 -16.81
CA LEU A 15 21.78 42.75 -17.11
C LEU A 15 23.18 42.43 -17.64
N THR A 16 23.85 43.37 -18.31
CA THR A 16 25.22 43.19 -18.83
C THR A 16 26.30 43.36 -17.76
N HIS A 17 25.92 43.86 -16.57
CA HIS A 17 26.80 43.96 -15.40
C HIS A 17 26.81 42.69 -14.54
N PHE A 18 25.93 41.72 -14.81
CA PHE A 18 26.03 40.41 -14.18
C PHE A 18 27.20 39.63 -14.80
N SER A 19 28.05 39.07 -13.94
CA SER A 19 29.03 38.08 -14.37
C SER A 19 28.33 36.77 -14.73
N ASP A 20 28.87 36.01 -15.68
CA ASP A 20 28.29 34.75 -16.17
C ASP A 20 27.98 33.76 -15.02
N ASP A 21 28.75 33.81 -13.94
CA ASP A 21 28.56 32.96 -12.75
C ASP A 21 27.41 33.39 -11.83
N THR A 22 26.86 34.60 -11.99
CA THR A 22 25.82 35.13 -11.09
C THR A 22 24.56 34.27 -11.10
N LEU A 23 24.23 33.67 -12.25
CA LEU A 23 23.05 32.83 -12.42
C LEU A 23 23.29 31.37 -11.98
N GLN A 24 24.54 30.91 -11.88
CA GLN A 24 24.84 29.52 -11.53
C GLN A 24 24.25 29.11 -10.18
N ARG A 25 24.37 29.97 -9.17
CA ARG A 25 23.87 29.67 -7.82
C ARG A 25 22.34 29.60 -7.75
N PRO A 26 21.56 30.58 -8.29
CA PRO A 26 20.12 30.44 -8.43
C PRO A 26 19.68 29.19 -9.20
N PHE A 27 20.32 28.88 -10.33
CA PHE A 27 20.00 27.67 -11.11
C PHE A 27 20.26 26.39 -10.31
N ALA A 28 21.39 26.28 -9.61
CA ALA A 28 21.69 25.13 -8.76
C ALA A 28 20.66 24.96 -7.62
N LEU A 29 20.18 26.06 -7.02
CA LEU A 29 19.14 26.02 -6.00
C LEU A 29 17.78 25.56 -6.57
N ILE A 30 17.42 26.02 -7.78
CA ILE A 30 16.21 25.57 -8.48
C ILE A 30 16.31 24.08 -8.79
N GLU A 31 17.44 23.63 -9.33
CA GLU A 31 17.67 22.23 -9.69
C GLU A 31 17.62 21.32 -8.45
N ALA A 32 18.22 21.74 -7.34
CA ALA A 32 18.10 21.03 -6.06
C ALA A 32 16.64 20.93 -5.58
N LYS A 33 15.83 21.98 -5.77
CA LYS A 33 14.40 21.95 -5.43
C LYS A 33 13.59 21.05 -6.36
N VAL A 34 13.87 21.07 -7.66
CA VAL A 34 13.27 20.14 -8.63
C VAL A 34 13.62 18.69 -8.28
N GLN A 35 14.86 18.43 -7.86
CA GLN A 35 15.29 17.10 -7.44
C GLN A 35 14.52 16.61 -6.19
N GLN A 36 14.34 17.47 -5.17
CA GLN A 36 13.51 17.14 -4.00
C GLN A 36 12.06 16.79 -4.38
N LEU A 37 11.47 17.54 -5.32
CA LEU A 37 10.13 17.27 -5.84
C LEU A 37 10.08 15.92 -6.56
N ARG A 38 11.06 15.64 -7.42
CA ARG A 38 11.18 14.35 -8.14
C ARG A 38 11.29 13.17 -7.19
N GLU A 39 12.11 13.28 -6.16
CA GLU A 39 12.25 12.25 -5.13
C GLU A 39 10.96 12.03 -4.35
N TYR A 40 10.22 13.10 -4.04
CA TYR A 40 8.92 12.98 -3.39
C TYR A 40 7.90 12.29 -4.29
N VAL A 41 7.80 12.69 -5.56
CA VAL A 41 6.90 12.06 -6.55
C VAL A 41 7.30 10.59 -6.79
N ALA A 42 8.59 10.27 -6.79
CA ALA A 42 9.07 8.89 -6.95
C ALA A 42 8.58 7.97 -5.83
N LYS A 43 8.41 8.47 -4.60
CA LYS A 43 7.79 7.69 -3.51
C LYS A 43 6.36 7.30 -3.90
N TRP A 44 5.59 8.20 -4.50
CA TRP A 44 4.24 7.91 -4.97
C TRP A 44 4.21 6.92 -6.15
N LEU A 45 5.20 6.99 -7.06
CA LEU A 45 5.32 6.06 -8.18
C LEU A 45 5.68 4.63 -7.75
N GLN A 46 6.37 4.44 -6.62
CA GLN A 46 6.61 3.09 -6.09
C GLN A 46 5.30 2.36 -5.76
N PHE A 47 4.22 3.09 -5.46
CA PHE A 47 2.91 2.49 -5.23
C PHE A 47 2.17 2.16 -6.53
N GLN A 48 2.70 2.51 -7.70
CA GLN A 48 2.23 1.97 -8.97
C GLN A 48 2.31 0.44 -9.00
N SER A 49 3.27 -0.17 -8.31
CA SER A 49 3.38 -1.63 -8.25
C SER A 49 2.18 -2.32 -7.58
N LEU A 50 1.41 -1.62 -6.73
CA LEU A 50 0.13 -2.12 -6.20
C LEU A 50 -0.96 -2.18 -7.27
N TRP A 51 -0.86 -1.36 -8.32
CA TRP A 51 -1.78 -1.35 -9.45
C TRP A 51 -1.48 -2.48 -10.43
N ASP A 52 -0.20 -2.81 -10.58
CA ASP A 52 0.27 -3.87 -11.47
C ASP A 52 0.15 -5.27 -10.83
N LEU A 53 -0.21 -5.33 -9.54
CA LEU A 53 -0.43 -6.61 -8.86
C LEU A 53 -1.75 -7.21 -9.34
N GLU A 54 -1.66 -8.27 -10.14
CA GLU A 54 -2.82 -9.05 -10.57
C GLU A 54 -3.34 -9.86 -9.38
N ALA A 55 -4.57 -9.58 -8.96
CA ALA A 55 -5.17 -10.20 -7.78
C ALA A 55 -5.20 -11.73 -7.92
N GLU A 56 -5.47 -12.24 -9.13
CA GLU A 56 -5.44 -13.67 -9.44
C GLU A 56 -4.08 -14.32 -9.19
N TYR A 57 -2.98 -13.64 -9.50
CA TYR A 57 -1.65 -14.17 -9.23
C TYR A 57 -1.39 -14.34 -7.74
N VAL A 58 -1.80 -13.34 -6.93
CA VAL A 58 -1.69 -13.42 -5.47
C VAL A 58 -2.58 -14.54 -4.92
N PHE A 59 -3.81 -14.66 -5.41
CA PHE A 59 -4.71 -15.74 -4.99
C PHE A 59 -4.17 -17.13 -5.32
N ASN A 60 -3.63 -17.32 -6.52
CA ASN A 60 -3.00 -18.57 -6.94
C ASN A 60 -1.80 -18.90 -6.04
N ARG A 61 -1.05 -17.90 -5.60
CA ARG A 61 0.09 -18.10 -4.70
C ARG A 61 -0.31 -18.46 -3.27
N LEU A 62 -1.39 -17.87 -2.75
CA LEU A 62 -1.89 -18.14 -1.39
C LEU A 62 -2.49 -19.55 -1.25
N GLY A 63 -3.13 -20.06 -2.31
CA GLY A 63 -3.78 -21.36 -2.31
C GLY A 63 -4.87 -21.49 -1.23
N ASP A 64 -4.89 -22.61 -0.52
CA ASP A 64 -5.90 -22.93 0.51
C ASP A 64 -5.41 -22.72 1.96
N SER A 65 -4.17 -22.26 2.15
CA SER A 65 -3.62 -22.06 3.49
C SER A 65 -4.23 -20.83 4.17
N LEU A 66 -5.22 -21.06 5.05
CA LEU A 66 -5.88 -20.01 5.84
C LEU A 66 -4.90 -19.10 6.60
N ALA A 67 -3.76 -19.64 7.05
CA ALA A 67 -2.72 -18.87 7.72
C ALA A 67 -2.08 -17.82 6.80
N HIS A 68 -1.80 -18.15 5.54
CA HIS A 68 -1.25 -17.19 4.57
C HIS A 68 -2.28 -16.10 4.23
N TRP A 69 -3.56 -16.46 4.12
CA TRP A 69 -4.64 -15.49 3.92
C TRP A 69 -4.75 -14.51 5.09
N GLN A 70 -4.68 -15.01 6.34
CA GLN A 70 -4.71 -14.16 7.53
C GLN A 70 -3.47 -13.26 7.64
N GLN A 71 -2.29 -13.78 7.29
CA GLN A 71 -1.06 -12.99 7.25
C GLN A 71 -1.19 -11.84 6.24
N LEU A 72 -1.62 -12.12 5.02
CA LEU A 72 -1.80 -11.09 4.00
C LEU A 72 -2.80 -10.00 4.44
N LEU A 73 -3.94 -10.38 5.02
CA LEU A 73 -4.91 -9.42 5.57
C LEU A 73 -4.28 -8.51 6.63
N THR A 74 -3.40 -9.07 7.47
CA THR A 74 -2.68 -8.32 8.50
C THR A 74 -1.66 -7.36 7.89
N GLU A 75 -0.93 -7.80 6.87
CA GLU A 75 0.05 -6.99 6.14
C GLU A 75 -0.62 -5.82 5.41
N ILE A 76 -1.76 -6.06 4.74
CA ILE A 76 -2.57 -5.00 4.11
C ILE A 76 -3.00 -3.97 5.14
N LYS A 77 -3.49 -4.41 6.30
CA LYS A 77 -3.92 -3.50 7.38
C LYS A 77 -2.75 -2.65 7.91
N LYS A 78 -1.56 -3.24 8.08
CA LYS A 78 -0.35 -2.52 8.52
C LYS A 78 0.13 -1.52 7.47
N ALA A 79 0.14 -1.90 6.20
CA ALA A 79 0.50 -1.02 5.10
C ALA A 79 -0.45 0.17 5.00
N ARG A 80 -1.77 -0.04 5.15
CA ARG A 80 -2.75 1.07 5.13
C ARG A 80 -2.53 2.07 6.26
N ALA A 81 -2.25 1.59 7.47
CA ALA A 81 -2.05 2.45 8.64
C ALA A 81 -0.83 3.39 8.51
N THR A 82 0.13 3.07 7.65
CA THR A 82 1.28 3.95 7.35
C THR A 82 0.93 5.08 6.37
N PHE A 83 -0.21 4.98 5.69
CA PHE A 83 -0.65 5.90 4.62
C PHE A 83 -1.85 6.77 4.99
N ASP A 84 -2.53 6.47 6.09
CA ASP A 84 -3.68 7.23 6.57
C ASP A 84 -3.21 8.55 7.22
N THR A 85 -2.54 9.38 6.42
CA THR A 85 -2.16 10.74 6.78
C THR A 85 -3.24 11.70 6.27
N SER A 86 -3.71 12.60 7.14
CA SER A 86 -4.75 13.57 6.81
C SER A 86 -4.26 14.70 5.88
N GLU A 87 -2.95 14.79 5.63
CA GLU A 87 -2.39 15.74 4.69
C GLU A 87 -2.79 15.33 3.26
N THR A 88 -3.27 16.30 2.48
CA THR A 88 -3.63 16.13 1.06
C THR A 88 -2.68 16.87 0.12
N GLN A 89 -1.79 17.68 0.69
CA GLN A 89 -0.82 18.48 -0.03
C GLN A 89 0.49 18.58 0.72
N LYS A 90 1.59 18.75 -0.02
CA LYS A 90 2.90 19.04 0.54
C LYS A 90 3.52 20.24 -0.15
N SER A 91 3.80 21.29 0.61
CA SER A 91 4.42 22.52 0.09
C SER A 91 5.95 22.41 0.09
N PHE A 92 6.56 22.88 -1.00
CA PHE A 92 7.99 23.01 -1.22
C PHE A 92 8.39 24.50 -1.37
N GLY A 93 7.56 25.42 -0.87
CA GLY A 93 7.75 26.87 -0.97
C GLY A 93 7.10 27.42 -2.23
N VAL A 94 7.84 27.44 -3.35
CA VAL A 94 7.36 27.97 -4.65
C VAL A 94 6.46 27.01 -5.43
N CYS A 95 6.36 25.76 -4.96
CA CYS A 95 5.55 24.71 -5.57
C CYS A 95 4.87 23.91 -4.46
N ALA A 96 3.66 23.42 -4.70
CA ALA A 96 2.96 22.49 -3.83
C ALA A 96 2.55 21.27 -4.65
N ILE A 97 2.74 20.08 -4.07
CA ILE A 97 2.23 18.83 -4.64
C ILE A 97 0.92 18.53 -3.93
N ASP A 98 -0.17 18.68 -4.66
CA ASP A 98 -1.48 18.14 -4.29
C ASP A 98 -1.52 16.66 -4.70
N TYR A 99 -1.79 15.80 -3.72
CA TYR A 99 -1.91 14.37 -3.92
C TYR A 99 -3.27 13.83 -3.45
N GLU A 100 -4.26 14.70 -3.20
CA GLU A 100 -5.62 14.32 -2.78
C GLU A 100 -6.24 13.29 -3.75
N GLN A 101 -6.15 13.57 -5.06
CA GLN A 101 -6.71 12.68 -6.09
C GLN A 101 -5.98 11.34 -6.14
N VAL A 102 -4.66 11.35 -5.97
CA VAL A 102 -3.85 10.12 -5.96
C VAL A 102 -4.16 9.30 -4.72
N GLN A 103 -4.26 9.94 -3.56
CA GLN A 103 -4.64 9.32 -2.29
C GLN A 103 -6.03 8.69 -2.39
N ALA A 104 -7.02 9.42 -2.91
CA ALA A 104 -8.38 8.90 -3.10
C ALA A 104 -8.40 7.66 -4.01
N ARG A 105 -7.64 7.68 -5.12
CA ARG A 105 -7.51 6.52 -6.01
C ARG A 105 -6.83 5.33 -5.35
N VAL A 106 -5.75 5.55 -4.60
CA VAL A 106 -5.03 4.51 -3.86
C VAL A 106 -5.94 3.88 -2.80
N ASN A 107 -6.63 4.69 -2.01
CA ASN A 107 -7.59 4.23 -1.00
C ASN A 107 -8.71 3.40 -1.63
N ALA A 108 -9.31 3.86 -2.73
CA ALA A 108 -10.34 3.12 -3.43
C ALA A 108 -9.85 1.75 -3.94
N LYS A 109 -8.61 1.68 -4.43
CA LYS A 109 -8.00 0.42 -4.87
C LYS A 109 -7.77 -0.54 -3.70
N TYR A 110 -7.25 -0.03 -2.58
CA TYR A 110 -7.09 -0.82 -1.36
C TYR A 110 -8.42 -1.37 -0.86
N ASP A 111 -9.47 -0.55 -0.83
CA ASP A 111 -10.81 -0.98 -0.40
C ASP A 111 -11.39 -2.05 -1.33
N ALA A 112 -11.17 -1.93 -2.65
CA ALA A 112 -11.58 -2.96 -3.60
C ALA A 112 -10.85 -4.29 -3.35
N TRP A 113 -9.52 -4.24 -3.19
CA TRP A 113 -8.70 -5.42 -2.92
C TRP A 113 -9.02 -6.08 -1.58
N GLN A 114 -9.13 -5.27 -0.52
CA GLN A 114 -9.47 -5.75 0.81
C GLN A 114 -10.83 -6.45 0.82
N ARG A 115 -11.84 -5.90 0.11
CA ARG A 115 -13.15 -6.54 -0.02
C ARG A 115 -13.07 -7.88 -0.74
N ASP A 116 -12.35 -7.97 -1.85
CA ASP A 116 -12.22 -9.23 -2.60
C ASP A 116 -11.47 -10.30 -1.80
N ILE A 117 -10.35 -9.94 -1.16
CA ILE A 117 -9.60 -10.85 -0.28
C ILE A 117 -10.46 -11.33 0.88
N LEU A 118 -11.18 -10.43 1.57
CA LEU A 118 -12.05 -10.80 2.68
C LEU A 118 -13.19 -11.72 2.24
N SER A 119 -13.80 -11.45 1.09
CA SER A 119 -14.87 -12.29 0.53
C SER A 119 -14.37 -13.73 0.31
N ARG A 120 -13.24 -13.89 -0.38
CA ARG A 120 -12.64 -15.21 -0.66
C ARG A 120 -12.18 -15.92 0.61
N PHE A 121 -11.54 -15.19 1.52
CA PHE A 121 -11.15 -15.73 2.82
C PHE A 121 -12.37 -16.22 3.62
N GLY A 122 -13.46 -15.45 3.62
CA GLY A 122 -14.71 -15.83 4.29
C GLY A 122 -15.29 -17.14 3.77
N VAL A 123 -15.28 -17.35 2.45
CA VAL A 123 -15.72 -18.62 1.84
C VAL A 123 -14.81 -19.78 2.28
N LYS A 124 -13.48 -19.62 2.21
CA LYS A 124 -12.52 -20.65 2.62
C LYS A 124 -12.65 -21.00 4.10
N LEU A 125 -12.74 -19.99 4.96
CA LEU A 125 -12.91 -20.17 6.41
C LEU A 125 -14.23 -20.87 6.72
N GLY A 126 -15.32 -20.47 6.06
CA GLY A 126 -16.64 -21.10 6.23
C GLY A 126 -16.63 -22.58 5.84
N ASN A 127 -15.94 -22.95 4.76
CA ASN A 127 -15.79 -24.35 4.36
C ASN A 127 -14.98 -25.15 5.40
N ALA A 128 -13.84 -24.62 5.84
CA ALA A 128 -13.02 -25.26 6.86
C ALA A 128 -13.77 -25.45 8.20
N MET A 129 -14.59 -24.47 8.60
CA MET A 129 -15.45 -24.58 9.79
C MET A 129 -16.52 -25.68 9.65
N LYS A 130 -17.14 -25.82 8.47
CA LYS A 130 -18.12 -26.89 8.20
C LYS A 130 -17.47 -28.26 8.27
N GLU A 131 -16.30 -28.44 7.66
CA GLU A 131 -15.53 -29.68 7.69
C GLU A 131 -15.10 -30.04 9.12
N MET A 132 -14.58 -29.06 9.88
CA MET A 132 -14.23 -29.24 11.29
C MET A 132 -15.44 -29.68 12.10
N HIS A 133 -16.59 -29.01 11.96
CA HIS A 133 -17.82 -29.40 12.66
C HIS A 133 -18.27 -30.82 12.30
N ALA A 134 -18.24 -31.19 11.01
CA ALA A 134 -18.57 -32.54 10.57
C ALA A 134 -17.62 -33.59 11.18
N SER A 135 -16.32 -33.28 11.26
CA SER A 135 -15.33 -34.18 11.87
C SER A 135 -15.56 -34.38 13.38
N ILE A 136 -15.88 -33.31 14.10
CA ILE A 136 -16.17 -33.35 15.54
C ILE A 136 -17.46 -34.14 15.79
N LEU A 137 -18.51 -33.89 15.00
CA LEU A 137 -19.77 -34.59 15.12
C LEU A 137 -19.61 -36.09 14.87
N LYS A 138 -18.82 -36.46 13.84
CA LYS A 138 -18.49 -37.85 13.56
C LYS A 138 -17.73 -38.48 14.72
N ALA A 139 -16.67 -37.83 15.21
CA ALA A 139 -15.88 -38.35 16.34
C ALA A 139 -16.74 -38.53 17.60
N ARG A 140 -17.69 -37.62 17.87
CA ARG A 140 -18.65 -37.77 18.97
C ARG A 140 -19.51 -39.02 18.79
N ASN A 141 -20.13 -39.18 17.62
CA ASN A 141 -20.99 -40.33 17.34
C ASN A 141 -20.22 -41.66 17.43
N ASP A 142 -18.97 -41.69 16.95
CA ASP A 142 -18.10 -42.86 17.02
C ASP A 142 -17.78 -43.22 18.49
N LEU A 143 -17.49 -42.22 19.34
CA LEU A 143 -17.27 -42.41 20.78
C LEU A 143 -18.54 -42.87 21.51
N GLU A 144 -19.69 -42.30 21.18
CA GLU A 144 -20.99 -42.70 21.72
C GLU A 144 -21.29 -44.18 21.38
N HIS A 145 -21.06 -44.58 20.12
CA HIS A 145 -21.20 -45.98 19.70
C HIS A 145 -20.27 -46.93 20.45
N GLN A 146 -18.98 -46.61 20.54
CA GLN A 146 -18.02 -47.44 21.28
C GLN A 146 -18.35 -47.54 22.77
N SER A 147 -18.87 -46.47 23.38
CA SER A 147 -19.28 -46.47 24.78
C SER A 147 -20.47 -47.40 25.07
N ILE A 148 -21.40 -47.51 24.12
CA ILE A 148 -22.58 -48.40 24.21
C ILE A 148 -22.14 -49.86 24.03
N GLU A 149 -21.29 -50.15 23.06
CA GLU A 149 -20.78 -51.51 22.82
C GLU A 149 -19.91 -52.02 23.98
N GLY A 150 -19.09 -51.16 24.59
CA GLY A 150 -18.31 -51.51 25.78
C GLY A 150 -19.15 -51.82 27.02
N LEU A 151 -20.35 -51.23 27.14
CA LEU A 151 -21.32 -51.51 28.22
C LEU A 151 -22.10 -52.81 28.00
N VAL A 152 -22.34 -53.19 26.74
CA VAL A 152 -23.12 -54.39 26.38
C VAL A 152 -22.23 -55.64 26.28
N GLY A 153 -20.93 -55.50 25.99
CA GLY A 153 -20.00 -56.61 25.78
C GLY A 153 -19.26 -57.15 27.01
N GLY A 154 -19.41 -56.54 28.20
CA GLY A 154 -18.73 -57.01 29.41
C GLY A 154 -19.49 -58.15 30.11
N PRO A 155 -18.96 -59.38 30.22
CA PRO A 155 -19.61 -60.41 31.01
C PRO A 155 -19.64 -59.98 32.48
N ARG A 156 -20.85 -59.83 33.05
CA ARG A 156 -21.03 -59.69 34.50
C ARG A 156 -20.49 -60.96 35.18
N ARG A 157 -19.24 -60.90 35.64
CA ARG A 157 -18.69 -61.89 36.58
C ARG A 157 -19.35 -61.69 37.94
N PHE A 158 -20.24 -62.61 38.29
CA PHE A 158 -20.55 -62.98 39.67
C PHE A 158 -19.82 -64.28 39.98
#